data_AF-A0A7R9H193-F1
#
_entry.id   AF-A0A7R9H193-F1
#
_cell.length_a   1.000
_cell.length_b   1.000
_cell.length_c   1.000
_cell.angle_alpha   90.00
_cell.angle_beta   90.00
_cell.angle_gamma   90.00
#
_symmetry.space_group_name_H-M   'P 1'
#
loop_
_entity.id
_entity.type
_entity.pdbx_description
1 polymer ?
#
loop_
_entity_poly.entity_id
_entity_poly.type
_entity_poly.pdbx_seq_one_letter_code
_entity_poly.pdbx_strand_id
1 'polypeptide(L)'
;MLTRIRWSTLGHASPLPDSLAHSSGGANCIRCFHLRLRSRNVLQVHTEGLEKCYTNEDAALTTCPDEGALDQQGHSKEILLYKTQDFGSRGIHQEYCPINGRFTYIYNVNDGLENNVECPDPVSELDNCPSGSELNLRFRGCSFDSHGKWIQLLDVVSDITFRCLGDWHGSGNQRYLALLDTRMGDHHPQYRCALYLEEPGTGNIFIAFSSDSTCNSGLVSATVGYETLSLTTLPAAVWPEMVDTSSCRSVSLSPV
;
A
#
# COMPACT_ATOMS: atom_id res chain seq x y z
N MET A 1 29.21 13.09 6.75
CA MET A 1 28.10 12.41 7.44
C MET A 1 27.52 13.39 8.46
N LEU A 2 26.51 14.20 8.08
CA LEU A 2 25.65 15.00 8.96
C LEU A 2 24.72 15.86 8.10
N THR A 3 23.50 15.35 7.92
CA THR A 3 22.33 16.06 7.40
C THR A 3 21.87 17.05 8.48
N ARG A 4 21.82 18.35 8.19
CA ARG A 4 21.27 19.33 9.14
C ARG A 4 19.77 19.47 8.91
N ILE A 5 19.02 18.50 9.43
CA ILE A 5 17.56 18.59 9.59
C ILE A 5 17.32 19.43 10.85
N ARG A 6 16.79 20.66 10.73
CA ARG A 6 16.34 21.43 11.90
C ARG A 6 14.91 21.00 12.24
N TRP A 7 14.77 20.07 13.17
CA TRP A 7 13.51 19.89 13.89
C TRP A 7 13.29 21.10 14.80
N SER A 8 12.30 21.94 14.50
CA SER A 8 11.70 22.80 15.52
C SER A 8 10.57 22.02 16.18
N THR A 9 10.88 21.37 17.30
CA THR A 9 9.86 20.88 18.22
C THR A 9 9.18 22.10 18.84
N LEU A 10 8.00 22.44 18.37
CA LEU A 10 6.97 23.16 19.13
C LEU A 10 5.65 22.94 18.41
N GLY A 11 4.71 22.27 19.10
CA GLY A 11 3.42 21.93 18.55
C GLY A 11 2.66 23.17 18.12
N HIS A 12 2.45 23.32 16.82
CA HIS A 12 1.23 23.74 16.15
C HIS A 12 1.44 23.54 14.65
N ALA A 13 0.41 23.00 13.99
CA ALA A 13 0.42 22.65 12.59
C ALA A 13 0.73 23.86 11.69
N SER A 14 1.80 23.78 10.89
CA SER A 14 2.02 24.55 9.67
C SER A 14 3.07 23.81 8.82
N PRO A 15 2.82 23.49 7.54
CA PRO A 15 3.82 22.94 6.65
C PRO A 15 4.74 24.08 6.18
N LEU A 16 6.01 24.05 6.58
CA LEU A 16 7.04 24.93 6.03
C LEU A 16 7.90 24.12 5.04
N PRO A 17 8.35 24.72 3.92
CA PRO A 17 9.24 24.05 2.97
C PRO A 17 10.63 23.84 3.59
N ASP A 18 11.15 22.61 3.50
CA ASP A 18 12.46 22.22 4.00
C ASP A 18 13.50 22.20 2.85
N SER A 19 14.62 22.92 3.02
CA SER A 19 15.74 22.91 2.07
C SER A 19 16.75 21.81 2.43
N LEU A 20 17.19 21.01 1.46
CA LEU A 20 18.23 19.99 1.66
C LEU A 20 19.48 20.35 0.86
N ALA A 21 20.61 20.52 1.55
CA ALA A 21 21.93 20.76 0.97
C ALA A 21 22.74 19.44 0.91
N HIS A 22 23.17 19.05 -0.29
CA HIS A 22 24.08 17.92 -0.51
C HIS A 22 25.46 18.44 -0.95
N SER A 23 26.50 18.17 -0.15
CA SER A 23 27.88 18.54 -0.47
C SER A 23 28.65 17.30 -0.91
N SER A 24 28.68 17.04 -2.22
CA SER A 24 29.59 16.07 -2.83
C SER A 24 30.58 16.81 -3.72
N GLY A 25 31.83 16.95 -3.27
CA GLY A 25 33.03 17.10 -4.11
C GLY A 25 33.22 18.34 -5.01
N GLY A 26 32.21 19.16 -5.26
CA GLY A 26 32.35 20.34 -6.11
C GLY A 26 31.00 20.98 -6.40
N ALA A 27 30.82 22.22 -5.91
CA ALA A 27 29.58 22.98 -5.82
C ALA A 27 28.56 22.46 -4.79
N ASN A 28 28.18 23.33 -3.85
CA ASN A 28 27.06 23.10 -2.94
C ASN A 28 25.80 22.93 -3.79
N CYS A 29 25.19 21.75 -3.73
CA CYS A 29 23.96 21.49 -4.44
C CYS A 29 22.79 21.56 -3.47
N ILE A 30 21.97 22.59 -3.62
CA ILE A 30 20.80 22.87 -2.79
C ILE A 30 19.57 22.64 -3.65
N ARG A 31 18.58 21.94 -3.07
CA ARG A 31 17.27 21.71 -3.69
C ARG A 31 16.19 21.92 -2.65
N CYS A 32 15.04 22.41 -3.10
CA CYS A 32 13.86 22.45 -2.26
C CYS A 32 13.02 21.18 -2.42
N PHE A 33 12.57 20.67 -1.28
CA PHE A 33 11.63 19.56 -1.20
C PHE A 33 10.46 19.98 -0.31
N HIS A 34 9.25 19.74 -0.78
CA HIS A 34 8.07 19.82 0.05
C HIS A 34 7.74 18.42 0.57
N LEU A 35 7.87 18.23 1.87
CA LEU A 35 7.67 16.93 2.53
C LEU A 35 6.28 16.85 3.14
N ARG A 36 5.53 15.80 2.81
CA ARG A 36 4.20 15.54 3.38
C ARG A 36 4.14 14.14 3.94
N LEU A 37 4.06 14.03 5.26
CA LEU A 37 3.85 12.76 5.92
C LEU A 37 2.41 12.28 5.65
N ARG A 38 2.26 11.17 4.94
CA ARG A 38 0.94 10.61 4.58
C ARG A 38 0.45 9.61 5.61
N SER A 39 1.36 8.78 6.11
CA SER A 39 1.15 7.89 7.26
C SER A 39 2.45 7.78 8.06
N ARG A 40 2.45 7.00 9.15
CA ARG A 40 3.68 6.76 9.93
C ARG A 40 4.80 6.08 9.12
N ASN A 41 4.44 5.34 8.06
CA ASN A 41 5.39 4.59 7.24
C ASN A 41 5.48 5.09 5.79
N VAL A 42 4.76 6.16 5.43
CA VAL A 42 4.74 6.72 4.07
C VAL A 42 4.99 8.22 4.11
N LEU A 43 6.07 8.65 3.45
CA LEU A 43 6.42 10.04 3.25
C LEU A 43 6.33 10.37 1.77
N GLN A 44 5.54 11.38 1.44
CA GLN A 44 5.46 11.91 0.08
C GLN A 44 6.36 13.14 -0.03
N VAL A 45 7.10 13.22 -1.13
CA VAL A 45 8.06 14.28 -1.40
C VAL A 45 7.74 14.91 -2.74
N HIS A 46 7.58 16.24 -2.75
CA HIS A 46 7.38 17.01 -3.97
C HIS A 46 8.61 17.88 -4.25
N THR A 47 8.99 17.97 -5.51
CA THR A 47 10.13 18.79 -5.95
C THR A 47 9.93 19.22 -7.41
N GLU A 48 10.54 20.32 -7.84
CA GLU A 48 10.53 20.71 -9.27
C GLU A 48 11.20 19.65 -10.15
N GLY A 49 12.19 18.94 -9.60
CA GLY A 49 12.92 17.89 -10.27
C GLY A 49 14.24 17.58 -9.57
N LEU A 50 14.80 16.40 -9.84
CA LEU A 50 16.08 15.97 -9.26
C LEU A 50 17.28 16.44 -10.11
N GLU A 51 17.02 16.80 -11.36
CA GLU A 51 17.99 17.25 -12.34
C GLU A 51 18.47 18.68 -12.11
N LYS A 52 17.65 19.55 -11.51
CA LYS A 52 18.01 20.94 -11.22
C LYS A 52 18.70 21.06 -9.87
N CYS A 53 19.66 21.96 -9.77
CA CYS A 53 20.52 22.13 -8.61
C CYS A 53 20.88 23.61 -8.47
N TYR A 54 20.78 24.13 -7.26
CA TYR A 54 21.08 25.54 -6.96
C TYR A 54 22.30 25.64 -6.07
N THR A 55 23.07 26.71 -6.25
CA THR A 55 24.25 27.01 -5.42
C THR A 55 23.93 27.94 -4.25
N ASN A 56 22.73 28.53 -4.24
CA ASN A 56 22.21 29.41 -3.20
C ASN A 56 20.87 28.90 -2.67
N GLU A 57 20.66 29.02 -1.35
CA GLU A 57 19.44 28.62 -0.66
C GLU A 57 18.24 29.47 -1.11
N ASP A 58 18.39 30.79 -1.21
CA ASP A 58 17.28 31.67 -1.63
C ASP A 58 16.76 31.29 -3.02
N ALA A 59 17.68 30.95 -3.94
CA ALA A 59 17.32 30.51 -5.29
C ALA A 59 16.56 29.18 -5.27
N ALA A 60 16.98 28.23 -4.43
CA ALA A 60 16.28 26.95 -4.27
C ALA A 60 14.90 27.13 -3.63
N LEU A 61 14.76 28.06 -2.69
CA LEU A 61 13.48 28.32 -2.02
C LEU A 61 12.43 28.90 -2.97
N THR A 62 12.84 29.71 -3.95
CA THR A 62 11.91 30.22 -4.97
C THR A 62 11.36 29.15 -5.91
N THR A 63 11.93 27.94 -5.90
CA THR A 63 11.47 26.81 -6.71
C THR A 63 10.80 25.72 -5.89
N CYS A 64 10.51 25.98 -4.62
CA CYS A 64 9.68 25.09 -3.82
C CYS A 64 8.28 24.98 -4.43
N PRO A 65 7.73 23.78 -4.59
CA PRO A 65 6.32 23.63 -4.91
C PRO A 65 5.47 24.24 -3.79
N ASP A 66 4.65 25.24 -4.13
CA ASP A 66 3.64 25.78 -3.21
C ASP A 66 2.46 24.80 -3.07
N GLU A 67 1.71 24.87 -1.97
CA GLU A 67 0.59 23.95 -1.70
C GLU A 67 -0.43 23.89 -2.84
N GLY A 68 -0.72 25.01 -3.50
CA GLY A 68 -1.63 25.05 -4.66
C GLY A 68 -1.07 24.37 -5.92
N ALA A 69 0.25 24.20 -6.03
CA ALA A 69 0.92 23.49 -7.11
C ALA A 69 1.10 21.99 -6.84
N LEU A 70 0.89 21.53 -5.60
CA LEU A 70 0.96 20.11 -5.23
C LEU A 70 -0.19 19.30 -5.85
N ASP A 71 -1.37 19.94 -6.00
CA ASP A 71 -2.55 19.31 -6.58
C ASP A 71 -2.62 19.47 -8.12
N GLN A 72 -1.72 20.27 -8.71
CA GLN A 72 -1.68 20.52 -10.15
C GLN A 72 -0.69 19.58 -10.85
N GLN A 73 -1.26 18.71 -11.68
CA GLN A 73 -0.51 17.70 -12.43
C GLN A 73 0.53 18.35 -13.35
N GLY A 74 1.81 17.99 -13.16
CA GLY A 74 2.93 18.45 -13.99
C GLY A 74 3.74 19.64 -13.45
N HIS A 75 3.32 20.28 -12.35
CA HIS A 75 4.08 21.38 -11.75
C HIS A 75 5.12 20.93 -10.70
N SER A 76 5.00 19.71 -10.20
CA SER A 76 6.00 19.09 -9.32
C SER A 76 6.13 17.59 -9.62
N LYS A 77 7.35 17.06 -9.46
CA LYS A 77 7.62 15.63 -9.41
C LYS A 77 7.30 15.12 -8.01
N GLU A 78 6.53 14.05 -7.96
CA GLU A 78 6.17 13.35 -6.75
C GLU A 78 7.05 12.10 -6.57
N ILE A 79 7.55 11.91 -5.36
CA ILE A 79 8.31 10.73 -4.95
C ILE A 79 7.68 10.19 -3.67
N LEU A 80 7.36 8.89 -3.66
CA LEU A 80 6.91 8.20 -2.46
C LEU A 80 8.07 7.45 -1.81
N LEU A 81 8.25 7.71 -0.52
CA LEU A 81 9.25 7.05 0.31
C LEU A 81 8.53 6.17 1.33
N TYR A 82 8.84 4.88 1.27
CA TYR A 82 8.33 3.90 2.22
C TYR A 82 9.37 3.65 3.30
N LYS A 83 8.92 3.68 4.55
CA LYS A 83 9.78 3.40 5.68
C LYS A 83 10.13 1.92 5.71
N THR A 84 11.41 1.63 5.91
CA THR A 84 11.92 0.25 6.00
C THR A 84 12.22 -0.17 7.44
N GLN A 85 12.47 0.79 8.33
CA GLN A 85 12.88 0.52 9.71
C GLN A 85 12.58 1.70 10.64
N ASP A 86 12.17 1.39 11.88
CA ASP A 86 12.12 2.36 12.97
C ASP A 86 13.48 2.52 13.66
N PHE A 87 13.74 3.71 14.22
CA PHE A 87 14.97 3.98 14.96
C PHE A 87 15.13 3.01 16.14
N GLY A 88 16.21 2.23 16.15
CA GLY A 88 16.47 1.23 17.19
C GLY A 88 15.62 -0.04 17.11
N SER A 89 14.75 -0.18 16.11
CA SER A 89 13.92 -1.36 15.86
C SER A 89 14.49 -2.23 14.73
N ARG A 90 14.03 -3.48 14.61
CA ARG A 90 14.34 -4.38 13.48
C ARG A 90 13.33 -4.31 12.34
N GLY A 91 12.31 -3.47 12.44
CA GLY A 91 11.27 -3.30 11.42
C GLY A 91 10.50 -2.00 11.63
N ILE A 92 9.43 -1.82 10.84
CA ILE A 92 8.52 -0.68 10.96
C ILE A 92 7.37 -0.97 11.93
N HIS A 93 6.80 0.09 12.47
CA HIS A 93 5.54 0.07 13.21
C HIS A 93 4.39 -0.52 12.35
N GLN A 94 3.55 -1.35 12.96
CA GLN A 94 2.38 -1.95 12.31
C GLN A 94 1.26 -0.92 12.17
N GLU A 95 0.70 -0.78 10.97
CA GLU A 95 -0.48 0.05 10.71
C GLU A 95 -1.69 -0.85 10.44
N TYR A 96 -2.83 -0.52 11.04
CA TYR A 96 -4.07 -1.22 10.75
C TYR A 96 -4.53 -0.94 9.32
N CYS A 97 -5.06 -1.97 8.67
CA CYS A 97 -5.65 -1.82 7.37
C CYS A 97 -7.03 -1.13 7.48
N PRO A 98 -7.36 -0.20 6.56
CA PRO A 98 -8.70 0.39 6.54
C PRO A 98 -9.78 -0.61 6.11
N ILE A 99 -9.38 -1.72 5.47
CA ILE A 99 -10.25 -2.80 5.02
C ILE A 99 -10.31 -3.86 6.11
N ASN A 100 -11.52 -4.16 6.59
CA ASN A 100 -11.75 -5.07 7.71
C ASN A 100 -12.86 -6.07 7.39
N GLY A 101 -12.62 -7.36 7.72
CA GLY A 101 -13.61 -8.42 7.53
C GLY A 101 -13.11 -9.55 6.63
N ARG A 102 -14.05 -10.34 6.13
CA ARG A 102 -13.80 -11.46 5.22
C ARG A 102 -14.58 -11.22 3.93
N PHE A 103 -13.95 -11.48 2.81
CA PHE A 103 -14.47 -11.18 1.49
C PHE A 103 -14.20 -12.35 0.54
N THR A 104 -15.08 -12.54 -0.44
CA THR A 104 -14.68 -13.17 -1.70
C THR A 104 -14.26 -12.11 -2.69
N TYR A 105 -13.45 -12.49 -3.68
CA TYR A 105 -12.98 -11.51 -4.65
C TYR A 105 -12.83 -12.03 -6.06
N ILE A 106 -13.00 -11.09 -7.00
CA ILE A 106 -12.59 -11.19 -8.39
C ILE A 106 -11.30 -10.40 -8.55
N TYR A 107 -10.30 -10.97 -9.22
CA TYR A 107 -8.98 -10.36 -9.42
C TYR A 107 -8.61 -10.35 -10.90
N ASN A 108 -8.01 -9.25 -11.34
CA ASN A 108 -7.60 -9.06 -12.73
C ASN A 108 -6.30 -8.24 -12.87
N VAL A 109 -5.39 -8.61 -13.76
CA VAL A 109 -4.25 -7.78 -14.22
C VAL A 109 -4.56 -7.20 -15.60
N ASN A 110 -4.43 -5.89 -15.72
CA ASN A 110 -4.65 -5.10 -16.93
C ASN A 110 -3.32 -4.71 -17.57
N ASP A 111 -2.50 -5.71 -17.94
CA ASP A 111 -1.21 -5.47 -18.60
C ASP A 111 -1.32 -5.28 -20.13
N GLY A 112 -2.52 -5.51 -20.67
CA GLY A 112 -2.83 -5.40 -22.10
C GLY A 112 -2.35 -6.59 -22.94
N LEU A 113 -1.84 -7.64 -22.31
CA LEU A 113 -1.41 -8.88 -22.98
C LEU A 113 -2.52 -9.95 -22.96
N GLU A 114 -3.39 -9.90 -21.96
CA GLU A 114 -4.41 -10.90 -21.70
C GLU A 114 -5.78 -10.53 -22.30
N ASN A 115 -6.55 -11.55 -22.70
CA ASN A 115 -7.93 -11.41 -23.19
C ASN A 115 -8.98 -11.87 -22.17
N ASN A 116 -8.55 -12.48 -21.05
CA ASN A 116 -9.41 -13.07 -20.04
C ASN A 116 -9.04 -12.52 -18.66
N VAL A 117 -10.00 -12.55 -17.75
CA VAL A 117 -9.77 -12.24 -16.33
C VAL A 117 -9.11 -13.45 -15.65
N GLU A 118 -8.08 -13.22 -14.84
CA GLU A 118 -7.29 -14.28 -14.22
C GLU A 118 -8.05 -15.02 -13.13
N CYS A 119 -8.82 -14.29 -12.33
CA CYS A 119 -9.69 -14.85 -11.30
C CYS A 119 -11.11 -14.31 -11.49
N PRO A 120 -11.88 -14.83 -12.46
CA PRO A 120 -13.21 -14.30 -12.80
C PRO A 120 -14.28 -14.68 -11.76
N ASP A 121 -14.09 -15.80 -11.07
CA ASP A 121 -15.07 -16.33 -10.11
C ASP A 121 -14.77 -15.83 -8.69
N PRO A 122 -15.80 -15.41 -7.92
CA PRO A 122 -15.65 -14.93 -6.54
C PRO A 122 -15.52 -16.10 -5.55
N VAL A 123 -14.58 -17.00 -5.79
CA VAL A 123 -14.25 -18.16 -4.93
C VAL A 123 -12.93 -17.98 -4.19
N SER A 124 -12.12 -17.00 -4.60
CA SER A 124 -10.93 -16.58 -3.89
C SER A 124 -11.32 -15.75 -2.66
N GLU A 125 -10.54 -15.82 -1.58
CA GLU A 125 -10.91 -15.22 -0.29
C GLU A 125 -9.86 -14.22 0.20
N LEU A 126 -10.33 -13.08 0.72
CA LEU A 126 -9.50 -12.09 1.42
C LEU A 126 -9.97 -11.97 2.87
N ASP A 127 -9.03 -11.92 3.80
CA ASP A 127 -9.30 -11.53 5.19
C ASP A 127 -8.13 -10.79 5.84
N ASN A 128 -8.39 -10.21 7.02
CA ASN A 128 -7.40 -9.53 7.85
C ASN A 128 -7.16 -10.24 9.20
N CYS A 129 -7.34 -11.57 9.26
CA CYS A 129 -7.15 -12.36 10.48
C CYS A 129 -5.90 -13.26 10.35
N PRO A 130 -5.08 -13.41 11.40
CA PRO A 130 -5.27 -12.94 12.78
C PRO A 130 -4.80 -11.50 13.03
N SER A 131 -4.15 -10.85 12.06
CA SER A 131 -3.59 -9.51 12.22
C SER A 131 -4.32 -8.48 11.37
N GLY A 132 -4.99 -7.52 12.03
CA GLY A 132 -5.66 -6.41 11.34
C GLY A 132 -4.73 -5.44 10.60
N SER A 133 -3.41 -5.65 10.68
CA SER A 133 -2.40 -4.92 9.90
C SER A 133 -2.02 -5.61 8.58
N GLU A 134 -2.62 -6.77 8.30
CA GLU A 134 -2.29 -7.60 7.15
C GLU A 134 -3.57 -7.96 6.37
N LEU A 135 -3.46 -8.06 5.05
CA LEU A 135 -4.50 -8.55 4.15
C LEU A 135 -3.99 -9.85 3.53
N ASN A 136 -4.69 -10.95 3.79
CA ASN A 136 -4.34 -12.28 3.32
C ASN A 136 -5.24 -12.65 2.14
N LEU A 137 -4.67 -12.74 0.95
CA LEU A 137 -5.35 -13.13 -0.28
C LEU A 137 -5.08 -14.59 -0.58
N ARG A 138 -6.15 -15.37 -0.74
CA ARG A 138 -6.10 -16.81 -1.01
C ARG A 138 -6.71 -17.09 -2.36
N PHE A 139 -5.86 -17.39 -3.33
CA PHE A 139 -6.26 -17.60 -4.71
C PHE A 139 -6.86 -18.99 -4.90
N ARG A 140 -8.03 -19.06 -5.55
CA ARG A 140 -8.77 -20.30 -5.82
C ARG A 140 -9.29 -20.27 -7.25
N GLY A 141 -8.99 -21.32 -8.02
CA GLY A 141 -9.56 -21.50 -9.37
C GLY A 141 -9.11 -20.48 -10.42
N CYS A 142 -7.99 -19.78 -10.18
CA CYS A 142 -7.49 -18.76 -11.09
C CYS A 142 -6.60 -19.35 -12.18
N SER A 143 -6.58 -18.70 -13.35
CA SER A 143 -5.75 -19.04 -14.50
C SER A 143 -4.93 -17.81 -14.89
N PHE A 144 -3.60 -17.92 -14.85
CA PHE A 144 -2.69 -16.85 -15.23
C PHE A 144 -2.04 -17.26 -16.55
N ASP A 145 -2.26 -16.50 -17.63
CA ASP A 145 -1.74 -16.88 -18.94
C ASP A 145 -0.25 -16.54 -19.02
N SER A 146 0.58 -17.57 -19.17
CA SER A 146 2.03 -17.43 -19.18
C SER A 146 2.48 -16.93 -20.56
N HIS A 147 2.62 -15.62 -20.72
CA HIS A 147 3.17 -14.98 -21.92
C HIS A 147 4.68 -15.22 -22.08
N GLY A 148 5.10 -16.48 -22.31
CA GLY A 148 6.42 -16.85 -22.83
C GLY A 148 7.62 -16.70 -21.89
N LYS A 149 7.42 -16.23 -20.65
CA LYS A 149 8.43 -16.27 -19.59
C LYS A 149 8.01 -17.32 -18.57
N TRP A 150 8.78 -18.40 -18.56
CA TRP A 150 8.70 -19.49 -17.60
C TRP A 150 8.52 -19.00 -16.15
N ILE A 151 7.29 -19.02 -15.64
CA ILE A 151 7.02 -19.71 -14.38
C ILE A 151 6.99 -21.21 -14.74
N GLN A 152 8.18 -21.79 -14.91
CA GLN A 152 8.30 -23.19 -15.26
C GLN A 152 8.07 -24.01 -14.00
N LEU A 153 6.89 -24.64 -13.96
CA LEU A 153 6.62 -25.87 -13.21
C LEU A 153 6.77 -25.74 -11.68
N LEU A 154 5.74 -25.17 -11.02
CA LEU A 154 5.27 -25.44 -9.62
C LEU A 154 4.60 -24.23 -8.94
N ASP A 155 4.30 -23.13 -9.64
CA ASP A 155 3.62 -21.99 -9.01
C ASP A 155 2.11 -22.25 -8.95
N VAL A 156 1.74 -23.06 -7.95
CA VAL A 156 0.60 -22.73 -7.10
C VAL A 156 0.68 -21.22 -6.89
N VAL A 157 -0.25 -20.45 -7.45
CA VAL A 157 -0.36 -19.02 -7.15
C VAL A 157 -0.45 -18.91 -5.64
N SER A 158 0.67 -18.51 -5.05
CA SER A 158 0.83 -18.58 -3.61
C SER A 158 -0.07 -17.53 -3.00
N ASP A 159 -0.67 -17.87 -1.85
CA ASP A 159 -1.41 -16.91 -1.06
C ASP A 159 -0.52 -15.66 -0.82
N ILE A 160 -1.09 -14.49 -1.08
CA ILE A 160 -0.37 -13.22 -0.94
C ILE A 160 -0.74 -12.63 0.40
N THR A 161 0.25 -12.21 1.17
CA THR A 161 0.03 -11.37 2.35
C THR A 161 0.54 -9.96 2.06
N PHE A 162 -0.36 -8.98 2.13
CA PHE A 162 0.02 -7.58 2.15
C PHE A 162 0.07 -7.08 3.58
N ARG A 163 1.11 -6.34 3.93
CA ARG A 163 1.16 -5.58 5.18
C ARG A 163 0.81 -4.12 4.93
N CYS A 164 -0.12 -3.57 5.70
CA CYS A 164 -0.50 -2.17 5.59
C CYS A 164 0.60 -1.23 6.07
N LEU A 165 0.96 -0.27 5.22
CA LEU A 165 1.89 0.83 5.52
C LEU A 165 1.13 2.12 5.84
N GLY A 166 -0.15 2.19 5.47
CA GLY A 166 -1.07 3.26 5.84
C GLY A 166 -1.97 3.67 4.68
N ASP A 167 -2.95 4.51 4.97
CA ASP A 167 -3.88 5.07 4.00
C ASP A 167 -3.99 6.59 4.17
N TRP A 168 -4.40 7.30 3.11
CA TRP A 168 -4.63 8.74 3.17
C TRP A 168 -5.64 9.20 2.12
N HIS A 169 -6.22 10.37 2.36
CA HIS A 169 -7.10 11.03 1.41
C HIS A 169 -6.30 11.74 0.31
N GLY A 170 -6.70 11.48 -0.93
CA GLY A 170 -6.23 12.12 -2.14
C GLY A 170 -7.13 13.26 -2.62
N SER A 171 -6.79 13.80 -3.79
CA SER A 171 -7.70 14.68 -4.54
C SER A 171 -8.88 13.86 -5.10
N GLY A 172 -9.98 14.54 -5.45
CA GLY A 172 -11.12 13.89 -6.12
C GLY A 172 -11.85 12.82 -5.30
N ASN A 173 -11.84 12.92 -3.96
CA ASN A 173 -12.44 11.92 -3.04
C ASN A 173 -11.85 10.51 -3.18
N GLN A 174 -10.62 10.41 -3.70
CA GLN A 174 -9.90 9.16 -3.80
C GLN A 174 -9.23 8.82 -2.46
N ARG A 175 -9.18 7.54 -2.10
CA ARG A 175 -8.45 7.06 -0.93
C ARG A 175 -7.29 6.18 -1.37
N TYR A 176 -6.09 6.61 -1.03
CA TYR A 176 -4.86 5.87 -1.31
C TYR A 176 -4.56 4.89 -0.19
N LEU A 177 -3.95 3.78 -0.56
CA LEU A 177 -3.53 2.71 0.33
C LEU A 177 -2.12 2.27 -0.06
N ALA A 178 -1.22 2.25 0.91
CA ALA A 178 0.14 1.74 0.73
C ALA A 178 0.28 0.39 1.43
N LEU A 179 0.82 -0.57 0.69
CA LEU A 179 0.97 -1.96 1.11
C LEU A 179 2.39 -2.45 0.85
N LEU A 180 2.85 -3.38 1.66
CA LEU A 180 4.06 -4.15 1.44
C LEU A 180 3.66 -5.57 1.07
N ASP A 181 3.99 -6.00 -0.15
CA ASP A 181 3.91 -7.41 -0.52
C ASP A 181 5.02 -8.17 0.22
N THR A 182 4.64 -9.15 1.03
CA THR A 182 5.61 -9.93 1.83
C THR A 182 6.31 -11.01 1.03
N ARG A 183 5.87 -11.27 -0.21
CA ARG A 183 6.53 -12.22 -1.10
C ARG A 183 7.89 -11.67 -1.55
N MET A 184 8.86 -12.57 -1.65
CA MET A 184 10.18 -12.26 -2.15
C MET A 184 10.24 -12.64 -3.64
N GLY A 185 10.40 -11.68 -4.54
CA GLY A 185 10.52 -11.94 -5.97
C GLY A 185 10.59 -10.68 -6.82
N ASP A 186 11.17 -10.79 -8.02
CA ASP A 186 11.46 -9.65 -8.91
C ASP A 186 10.31 -9.31 -9.88
N HIS A 187 9.17 -10.00 -9.79
CA HIS A 187 8.09 -9.90 -10.80
C HIS A 187 7.07 -8.80 -10.48
N HIS A 188 7.01 -8.31 -9.24
CA HIS A 188 6.11 -7.24 -8.82
C HIS A 188 6.85 -6.26 -7.90
N PRO A 189 6.45 -4.97 -7.88
CA PRO A 189 6.99 -4.03 -6.92
C PRO A 189 6.69 -4.52 -5.50
N GLN A 190 7.69 -4.53 -4.61
CA GLN A 190 7.48 -4.98 -3.23
C GLN A 190 6.59 -4.00 -2.44
N TYR A 191 6.77 -2.70 -2.69
CA TYR A 191 5.92 -1.65 -2.16
C TYR A 191 4.83 -1.36 -3.18
N ARG A 192 3.59 -1.49 -2.75
CA ARG A 192 2.41 -1.41 -3.61
C ARG A 192 1.63 -0.17 -3.22
N CYS A 193 1.31 0.66 -4.20
CA CYS A 193 0.31 1.70 -4.02
C CYS A 193 -1.00 1.30 -4.69
N ALA A 194 -2.10 1.57 -4.00
CA ALA A 194 -3.44 1.32 -4.48
C ALA A 194 -4.38 2.49 -4.20
N LEU A 195 -5.48 2.52 -4.94
CA LEU A 195 -6.69 3.26 -4.60
C LEU A 195 -7.75 2.27 -4.12
N TYR A 196 -8.54 2.66 -3.11
CA TYR A 196 -9.68 1.87 -2.67
C TYR A 196 -10.95 2.70 -2.48
N LEU A 197 -12.09 2.04 -2.63
CA LEU A 197 -13.42 2.61 -2.45
C LEU A 197 -14.33 1.56 -1.82
N GLU A 198 -14.99 1.93 -0.73
CA GLU A 198 -16.08 1.15 -0.14
C GLU A 198 -17.42 1.67 -0.68
N GLU A 199 -18.21 0.78 -1.25
CA GLU A 199 -19.52 1.10 -1.79
C GLU A 199 -20.56 1.23 -0.66
N PRO A 200 -21.25 2.38 -0.56
CA PRO A 200 -22.24 2.58 0.48
C PRO A 200 -23.44 1.64 0.28
N GLY A 201 -23.84 0.96 1.35
CA GLY A 201 -25.04 0.12 1.40
C GLY A 201 -24.77 -1.37 1.21
N THR A 202 -23.84 -1.74 0.31
CA THR A 202 -23.42 -3.15 0.12
C THR A 202 -22.24 -3.52 1.01
N GLY A 203 -21.34 -2.57 1.30
CA GLY A 203 -20.06 -2.83 1.96
C GLY A 203 -19.03 -3.49 1.04
N ASN A 204 -19.32 -3.59 -0.26
CA ASN A 204 -18.36 -4.06 -1.25
C ASN A 204 -17.19 -3.09 -1.35
N ILE A 205 -16.00 -3.60 -1.60
CA ILE A 205 -14.79 -2.79 -1.66
C ILE A 205 -14.10 -3.03 -3.00
N PHE A 206 -13.78 -1.95 -3.70
CA PHE A 206 -12.98 -1.99 -4.91
C PHE A 206 -11.58 -1.50 -4.58
N ILE A 207 -10.57 -2.22 -5.05
CA ILE A 207 -9.17 -1.83 -4.92
C ILE A 207 -8.54 -1.92 -6.30
N ALA A 208 -7.75 -0.92 -6.66
CA ALA A 208 -6.91 -0.98 -7.85
C ALA A 208 -5.47 -0.60 -7.50
N PHE A 209 -4.52 -1.31 -8.08
CA PHE A 209 -3.09 -1.14 -7.83
C PHE A 209 -2.40 -0.44 -9.01
N SER A 210 -1.34 0.30 -8.69
CA SER A 210 -0.37 0.79 -9.66
C SER A 210 0.51 -0.34 -10.19
N SER A 211 1.06 -0.16 -11.39
CA SER A 211 2.02 -1.10 -11.98
C SER A 211 3.40 -1.06 -11.30
N ASP A 212 3.67 0.00 -10.54
CA ASP A 212 4.92 0.21 -9.81
C ASP A 212 4.68 0.66 -8.36
N SER A 213 5.76 1.02 -7.65
CA SER A 213 5.67 1.50 -6.26
C SER A 213 5.15 2.94 -6.13
N THR A 214 4.79 3.60 -7.23
CA THR A 214 4.19 4.94 -7.23
C THR A 214 2.68 4.84 -7.23
N CYS A 215 1.99 5.95 -6.95
CA CYS A 215 0.52 6.01 -7.01
C CYS A 215 0.00 6.63 -8.31
N ASN A 216 0.79 6.65 -9.40
CA ASN A 216 0.44 7.35 -10.65
C ASN A 216 0.65 6.53 -11.93
N SER A 217 1.31 5.36 -11.87
CA SER A 217 1.56 4.51 -13.03
C SER A 217 0.41 3.55 -13.30
N GLY A 218 -0.42 3.87 -14.28
CA GLY A 218 -1.55 3.01 -14.68
C GLY A 218 -2.64 2.91 -13.62
N LEU A 219 -2.73 3.87 -12.69
CA LEU A 219 -3.73 3.91 -11.62
C LEU A 219 -4.64 5.13 -11.79
N VAL A 220 -5.91 4.91 -12.13
CA VAL A 220 -6.88 5.97 -12.45
C VAL A 220 -7.94 6.12 -11.36
N SER A 221 -8.47 5.01 -10.87
CA SER A 221 -9.50 4.98 -9.82
C SER A 221 -9.48 3.64 -9.08
N ALA A 222 -10.26 3.49 -8.01
CA ALA A 222 -10.36 2.23 -7.25
C ALA A 222 -10.89 1.03 -8.07
N THR A 223 -11.48 1.27 -9.25
CA THR A 223 -11.97 0.22 -10.17
C THR A 223 -11.18 0.13 -11.46
N VAL A 224 -10.22 1.04 -11.69
CA VAL A 224 -9.43 1.12 -12.93
C VAL A 224 -7.97 1.35 -12.57
N GLY A 225 -7.18 0.28 -12.63
CA GLY A 225 -5.74 0.28 -12.39
C GLY A 225 -5.04 -0.84 -13.14
N TYR A 226 -3.73 -0.96 -12.94
CA TYR A 226 -2.92 -2.04 -13.51
C TYR A 226 -3.33 -3.40 -12.97
N GLU A 227 -3.70 -3.49 -11.70
CA GLU A 227 -4.39 -4.65 -11.15
C GLU A 227 -5.65 -4.20 -10.44
N THR A 228 -6.69 -5.03 -10.45
CA THR A 228 -7.97 -4.72 -9.81
C THR A 228 -8.45 -5.88 -8.96
N LEU A 229 -9.06 -5.54 -7.83
CA LEU A 229 -9.59 -6.48 -6.85
C LEU A 229 -10.98 -6.00 -6.43
N SER A 230 -12.00 -6.77 -6.78
CA SER A 230 -13.40 -6.47 -6.44
C SER A 230 -13.85 -7.38 -5.30
N LEU A 231 -13.97 -6.82 -4.10
CA LEU A 231 -14.30 -7.52 -2.87
C LEU A 231 -15.81 -7.52 -2.62
N THR A 232 -16.36 -8.71 -2.43
CA THR A 232 -17.74 -8.91 -1.99
C THR A 232 -17.72 -9.38 -0.54
N THR A 233 -18.46 -8.70 0.34
CA THR A 233 -18.50 -9.05 1.76
C THR A 233 -19.04 -10.46 1.96
N LEU A 234 -18.33 -11.28 2.74
CA LEU A 234 -18.87 -12.53 3.24
C LEU A 234 -19.57 -12.26 4.58
N PRO A 235 -20.83 -12.71 4.76
CA PRO A 235 -21.48 -12.62 6.05
C PRO A 235 -20.66 -13.38 7.09
N ALA A 236 -20.56 -12.81 8.30
CA ALA A 236 -19.90 -13.49 9.41
C ALA A 236 -20.56 -14.86 9.61
N ALA A 237 -19.74 -15.90 9.80
CA ALA A 237 -20.26 -17.22 10.12
C ALA A 237 -21.14 -17.09 11.37
N VAL A 238 -22.37 -17.61 11.30
CA VAL A 238 -23.25 -17.66 12.46
C VAL A 238 -22.52 -18.49 13.51
N TRP A 239 -22.27 -17.90 14.68
CA TRP A 239 -21.69 -18.64 15.79
C TRP A 239 -22.54 -19.89 16.02
N PRO A 240 -21.93 -21.09 16.15
CA PRO A 240 -22.70 -22.26 16.53
C PRO A 240 -23.43 -21.95 17.83
N GLU A 241 -24.68 -22.43 17.95
CA GLU A 241 -25.44 -22.27 19.18
C GLU A 241 -24.59 -22.72 20.38
N MET A 242 -24.61 -21.94 21.47
CA MET A 242 -23.90 -22.29 22.69
C MET A 242 -24.31 -23.70 23.11
N VAL A 243 -23.31 -24.59 23.23
CA VAL A 243 -23.53 -25.95 23.74
C VAL A 243 -23.78 -25.84 25.24
N ASP A 244 -25.04 -25.77 25.64
CA ASP A 244 -25.45 -25.54 27.04
C ASP A 244 -25.21 -26.76 27.95
N THR A 245 -24.96 -27.94 27.36
CA THR A 245 -24.65 -29.15 28.14
C THR A 245 -23.58 -30.00 27.46
N SER A 246 -22.37 -30.00 28.02
CA SER A 246 -21.37 -31.03 27.74
C SER A 246 -21.53 -32.17 28.74
N SER A 247 -22.04 -33.33 28.30
CA SER A 247 -22.03 -34.52 29.14
C SER A 247 -20.65 -35.16 29.09
N CYS A 248 -19.80 -34.87 30.06
CA CYS A 248 -18.54 -35.60 30.25
C CYS A 248 -18.86 -37.02 30.71
N ARG A 249 -18.70 -38.01 29.81
CA ARG A 249 -18.76 -39.43 30.17
C ARG A 249 -17.38 -39.85 30.67
N SER A 250 -17.14 -39.72 31.97
CA SER A 250 -15.94 -40.31 32.58
C SER A 250 -16.09 -41.83 32.58
N VAL A 251 -15.29 -42.52 31.77
CA VAL A 251 -15.13 -43.97 31.88
C VAL A 251 -14.29 -44.24 33.13
N SER A 252 -14.93 -44.69 34.21
CA SER A 252 -14.23 -45.19 35.39
C SER A 252 -13.55 -46.51 35.05
N LEU A 253 -12.23 -46.49 34.89
CA LEU A 253 -11.42 -47.70 34.88
C LEU A 253 -11.50 -48.34 36.28
N SER A 254 -12.05 -49.55 36.36
CA SER A 254 -12.04 -50.34 37.60
C SER A 254 -10.64 -50.89 37.82
N PRO A 255 -10.09 -50.86 39.05
CA PRO A 255 -8.79 -51.43 39.34
C PRO A 255 -8.88 -52.96 39.33
N VAL A 256 -7.89 -53.59 38.69
CA VAL A 256 -7.59 -55.04 38.80
C VAL A 256 -6.74 -55.27 40.03
#